data_AF-A0A0K1P0I5-F1
#
_entry.id   AF-A0A0K1P0I5-F1
#
_cell.length_a   1.000
_cell.length_b   1.000
_cell.length_c   1.000
_cell.angle_alpha   90.00
_cell.angle_beta   90.00
_cell.angle_gamma   90.00
#
_symmetry.space_group_name_H-M   'P 1'
#
loop_
_entity.id
_entity.type
_entity.pdbx_description
1 polymer ?
#
loop_
_entity_poly.entity_id
_entity_poly.type
_entity_poly.pdbx_seq_one_letter_code
_entity_poly.pdbx_strand_id
1 'polypeptide(L)'
;QTISIAKAGITTVLNSRTSVLAAANPPSGRYDDLKTAQDNIDLQTTILSRFDLIFIVKDVRMYSQDKLIASHIIKVHASAGASSRDTESLEGENWLKRYIEYCRVHCRPQLSDSAATMLQNNYVKIRQQMRQQANESGESTPIPITVRQLEAIIRLSESLAKMRLSSVATEEHVTEALRLFNVSTMDAARSGIGEHMNLNTEMAQAENQIKRRMGIGS
;
A
#
# COMPACT_ATOMS: atom_id res chain seq x y z
N GLN A 1 6.73 -20.37 8.66
CA GLN A 1 6.12 -19.41 9.61
C GLN A 1 5.65 -20.22 10.81
N THR A 2 6.42 -20.18 11.90
CA THR A 2 6.23 -20.99 13.10
C THR A 2 6.61 -20.18 14.33
N ILE A 3 5.98 -20.47 15.47
CA ILE A 3 6.34 -19.89 16.77
C ILE A 3 6.95 -21.00 17.62
N SER A 4 8.18 -20.79 18.09
CA SER A 4 8.84 -21.68 19.04
C SER A 4 8.56 -21.19 20.47
N ILE A 5 8.03 -22.07 21.31
CA ILE A 5 7.75 -21.78 22.71
C ILE A 5 8.63 -22.71 23.55
N ALA A 6 9.43 -22.11 24.44
CA ALA A 6 10.18 -22.82 25.47
C ALA A 6 9.74 -22.26 26.83
N LYS A 7 8.79 -22.93 27.49
CA LYS A 7 8.22 -22.50 28.77
C LYS A 7 7.79 -23.70 29.60
N ALA A 8 8.00 -23.64 30.92
CA ALA A 8 7.62 -24.69 31.88
C ALA A 8 8.13 -26.10 31.50
N GLY A 9 9.36 -26.21 30.98
CA GLY A 9 9.95 -27.48 30.56
C GLY A 9 9.43 -28.03 29.23
N ILE A 10 8.46 -27.36 28.58
CA ILE A 10 7.95 -27.73 27.27
C ILE A 10 8.63 -26.86 26.22
N THR A 11 9.33 -27.51 25.30
CA THR A 11 9.89 -26.90 24.09
C THR A 11 9.12 -27.44 22.89
N THR A 12 8.31 -26.60 22.24
CA THR A 12 7.49 -26.99 21.09
C THR A 12 7.46 -25.92 20.01
N VAL A 13 7.19 -26.32 18.78
CA VAL A 13 7.08 -25.45 17.61
C VAL A 13 5.67 -25.54 17.06
N LEU A 14 4.95 -24.43 17.05
CA LEU A 14 3.57 -24.34 16.56
C LEU A 14 3.52 -23.65 15.19
N ASN A 15 2.62 -24.12 14.32
CA ASN A 15 2.36 -23.49 13.04
C ASN A 15 1.62 -22.15 13.25
N SER A 16 2.11 -21.08 12.62
CA SER A 16 1.55 -19.73 12.74
C SER A 16 1.30 -19.08 11.37
N ARG A 17 1.03 -19.91 10.34
CA ARG A 17 0.68 -19.44 8.99
C ARG A 17 -0.67 -18.71 9.03
N THR A 18 -0.63 -17.40 9.12
CA THR A 18 -1.79 -16.52 9.02
C THR A 18 -1.43 -15.25 8.26
N SER A 19 -2.42 -14.64 7.61
CA SER A 19 -2.30 -13.29 7.08
C SER A 19 -2.50 -12.29 8.22
N VAL A 20 -1.73 -11.20 8.21
CA VAL A 20 -1.83 -10.13 9.20
C VAL A 20 -2.38 -8.90 8.52
N LEU A 21 -3.47 -8.37 9.05
CA LEU A 21 -3.98 -7.04 8.73
C LEU A 21 -3.76 -6.15 9.94
N ALA A 22 -3.13 -5.00 9.75
CA ALA A 22 -2.84 -4.05 10.80
C ALA A 22 -3.36 -2.67 10.40
N ALA A 23 -3.92 -1.96 11.39
CA ALA A 23 -4.25 -0.55 11.29
C ALA A 23 -3.55 0.16 12.45
N ALA A 24 -2.88 1.27 12.16
CA ALA A 24 -2.14 2.04 13.14
C ALA A 24 -2.39 3.53 12.90
N ASN A 25 -2.47 4.29 13.99
CA ASN A 25 -2.51 5.74 13.93
C ASN A 25 -1.09 6.30 14.08
N PRO A 26 -0.77 7.43 13.43
CA PRO A 26 0.49 8.12 13.65
C PRO A 26 0.64 8.52 15.13
N PRO A 27 1.86 8.56 15.69
CA PRO A 27 2.10 8.88 17.10
C PRO A 27 1.62 10.28 17.50
N SER A 28 1.64 11.24 16.55
CA SER A 28 1.09 12.60 16.71
C SER A 28 -0.44 12.69 16.55
N GLY A 29 -1.13 11.58 16.30
CA GLY A 29 -2.56 11.53 16.01
C GLY A 29 -2.97 12.05 14.62
N ARG A 30 -2.04 12.72 13.91
CA ARG A 30 -2.18 13.16 12.52
C ARG A 30 -0.91 12.83 11.76
N TYR A 31 -1.07 12.49 10.49
CA TYR A 31 0.05 12.28 9.57
C TYR A 31 0.70 13.64 9.27
N ASP A 32 2.02 13.71 9.42
CA ASP A 32 2.83 14.91 9.23
C ASP A 32 3.60 14.79 7.91
N ASP A 33 3.24 15.62 6.93
CA ASP A 33 3.83 15.59 5.59
C ASP A 33 5.28 16.09 5.55
N LEU A 34 5.77 16.70 6.64
CA LEU A 34 7.16 17.16 6.79
C LEU A 34 8.11 16.05 7.27
N LYS A 35 7.56 14.94 7.74
CA LYS A 35 8.31 13.82 8.30
C LYS A 35 8.30 12.64 7.36
N THR A 36 9.35 11.83 7.41
CA THR A 36 9.40 10.60 6.62
C THR A 36 8.26 9.65 7.02
N ALA A 37 7.85 8.77 6.11
CA ALA A 37 6.87 7.74 6.44
C ALA A 37 7.31 6.85 7.61
N GLN A 38 8.62 6.66 7.80
CA GLN A 38 9.15 5.91 8.94
C GLN A 38 8.98 6.67 10.26
N ASP A 39 9.09 7.99 10.27
CA ASP A 39 8.87 8.78 11.50
C ASP A 39 7.39 8.96 11.82
N ASN A 40 6.55 8.94 10.78
CA ASN A 40 5.09 8.95 10.92
C ASN A 40 4.51 7.60 11.38
N ILE A 41 5.23 6.51 11.18
CA ILE A 41 4.79 5.16 11.54
C ILE A 41 5.73 4.65 12.63
N ASP A 42 5.24 4.47 13.86
CA ASP A 42 6.03 3.95 14.99
C ASP A 42 6.36 2.44 14.85
N LEU A 43 6.98 2.06 13.74
CA LEU A 43 7.41 0.71 13.40
C LEU A 43 8.81 0.74 12.79
N GLN A 44 9.63 -0.22 13.19
CA GLN A 44 10.95 -0.41 12.61
C GLN A 44 10.85 -0.76 11.12
N THR A 45 11.83 -0.30 10.32
CA THR A 45 11.97 -0.65 8.89
C THR A 45 12.00 -2.16 8.64
N THR A 46 12.52 -2.93 9.61
CA THR A 46 12.53 -4.39 9.55
C THR A 46 11.11 -4.98 9.55
N ILE A 47 10.17 -4.38 10.27
CA ILE A 47 8.76 -4.78 10.31
C ILE A 47 8.04 -4.27 9.06
N LEU A 48 8.26 -3.01 8.67
CA LEU A 48 7.67 -2.44 7.44
C LEU A 48 8.04 -3.27 6.20
N SER A 49 9.28 -3.74 6.10
CA SER A 49 9.73 -4.63 5.00
C SER A 49 9.04 -6.00 4.94
N ARG A 50 8.25 -6.38 5.97
CA ARG A 50 7.50 -7.65 6.02
C ARG A 50 6.05 -7.49 5.59
N PHE A 51 5.57 -6.26 5.45
CA PHE A 51 4.26 -5.99 4.87
C PHE A 51 4.37 -5.95 3.35
N ASP A 52 3.41 -6.61 2.69
CA ASP A 52 3.32 -6.70 1.23
C ASP A 52 2.78 -5.38 0.64
N LEU A 53 1.81 -4.78 1.33
CA LEU A 53 1.18 -3.53 0.94
C LEU A 53 1.05 -2.63 2.18
N ILE A 54 1.41 -1.36 2.02
CA ILE A 54 1.26 -0.33 3.05
C ILE A 54 0.42 0.79 2.44
N PHE A 55 -0.73 1.10 3.06
CA PHE A 55 -1.61 2.17 2.61
C PHE A 55 -1.57 3.30 3.64
N ILE A 56 -1.24 4.51 3.18
CA ILE A 56 -1.33 5.72 3.99
C ILE A 56 -2.66 6.40 3.65
N VAL A 57 -3.53 6.50 4.64
CA VAL A 57 -4.82 7.18 4.50
C VAL A 57 -4.70 8.55 5.17
N LYS A 58 -4.67 9.61 4.37
CA LYS A 58 -4.61 11.00 4.84
C LYS A 58 -6.01 11.60 4.90
N ASP A 59 -6.28 12.36 5.96
CA ASP A 59 -7.52 13.12 6.15
C ASP A 59 -7.38 14.52 5.52
N VAL A 60 -7.58 14.58 4.20
CA VAL A 60 -7.52 15.84 3.43
C VAL A 60 -8.89 16.52 3.46
N ARG A 61 -8.93 17.78 3.90
CA ARG A 61 -10.17 18.55 4.02
C ARG A 61 -10.60 19.09 2.66
N MET A 62 -11.61 18.47 2.05
CA MET A 62 -12.15 18.89 0.78
C MET A 62 -13.67 19.01 0.86
N TYR A 63 -14.20 20.24 0.73
CA TYR A 63 -15.61 20.53 0.95
C TYR A 63 -16.58 19.65 0.14
N SER A 64 -16.27 19.40 -1.14
CA SER A 64 -17.10 18.56 -2.01
C SER A 64 -17.13 17.10 -1.54
N GLN A 65 -15.99 16.54 -1.18
CA GLN A 65 -15.86 15.16 -0.70
C GLN A 65 -16.47 14.99 0.69
N ASP A 66 -16.22 15.93 1.60
CA ASP A 66 -16.80 15.96 2.94
C ASP A 66 -18.32 16.03 2.88
N LYS A 67 -18.88 16.82 1.95
CA LYS A 67 -20.33 16.90 1.74
C LYS A 67 -20.92 15.58 1.24
N LEU A 68 -20.23 14.89 0.34
CA LEU A 68 -20.66 13.56 -0.15
C LEU A 68 -20.65 12.52 0.97
N ILE A 69 -19.57 12.48 1.74
CA ILE A 69 -19.41 11.57 2.88
C ILE A 69 -20.49 11.86 3.93
N ALA A 70 -20.67 13.13 4.31
CA ALA A 70 -21.69 13.54 5.27
C ALA A 70 -23.11 13.19 4.79
N SER A 71 -23.42 13.44 3.52
CA SER A 71 -24.72 13.06 2.94
C SER A 71 -24.95 11.55 3.00
N HIS A 72 -23.93 10.74 2.70
CA HIS A 72 -24.03 9.29 2.79
C HIS A 72 -24.24 8.82 4.24
N ILE A 73 -23.47 9.33 5.20
CA ILE A 73 -23.60 9.01 6.63
C ILE A 73 -25.01 9.35 7.13
N ILE A 74 -25.51 10.54 6.82
CA ILE A 74 -26.87 10.96 7.20
C ILE A 74 -27.92 10.01 6.62
N LYS A 75 -27.79 9.61 5.35
CA LYS A 75 -28.70 8.65 4.72
C LYS A 75 -28.69 7.30 5.45
N VAL A 76 -27.50 6.75 5.75
CA VAL A 76 -27.38 5.48 6.48
C VAL A 76 -28.02 5.58 7.86
N HIS A 77 -27.80 6.66 8.61
CA HIS A 77 -28.42 6.85 9.94
C HIS A 77 -29.92 7.12 9.87
N ALA A 78 -30.41 7.83 8.85
CA ALA A 78 -31.85 8.04 8.63
C ALA A 78 -32.57 6.75 8.24
N SER A 79 -31.87 5.85 7.53
CA SER A 79 -32.36 4.54 7.11
C SER A 79 -32.25 3.50 8.23
N ALA A 80 -31.36 3.70 9.21
CA ALA A 80 -31.16 2.77 10.33
C ALA A 80 -32.41 2.60 11.22
N GLY A 81 -33.34 3.57 11.23
CA GLY A 81 -34.62 3.49 11.93
C GLY A 81 -35.80 3.00 11.07
N ALA A 82 -35.63 2.94 9.75
CA ALA A 82 -36.66 2.55 8.80
C ALA A 82 -36.07 1.54 7.82
N SER A 83 -36.39 0.26 8.03
CA SER A 83 -36.06 -0.95 7.23
C SER A 83 -35.10 -1.91 7.93
N SER A 84 -35.64 -3.09 8.25
CA SER A 84 -35.01 -4.40 8.04
C SER A 84 -33.66 -4.34 7.32
N ARG A 85 -32.61 -4.90 7.92
CA ARG A 85 -31.36 -5.24 7.21
C ARG A 85 -31.74 -5.88 5.87
N ASP A 86 -31.45 -5.20 4.77
CA ASP A 86 -31.82 -5.66 3.43
C ASP A 86 -31.31 -7.08 3.25
N THR A 87 -32.23 -8.04 3.10
CA THR A 87 -31.93 -9.46 2.92
C THR A 87 -30.95 -9.66 1.74
N GLU A 88 -31.03 -8.82 0.70
CA GLU A 88 -30.10 -8.81 -0.42
C GLU A 88 -28.64 -8.48 -0.02
N SER A 89 -28.43 -7.58 0.94
CA SER A 89 -27.08 -7.25 1.43
C SER A 89 -26.47 -8.41 2.24
N LEU A 90 -27.28 -9.08 3.06
CA LEU A 90 -26.86 -10.26 3.82
C LEU A 90 -26.60 -11.48 2.92
N GLU A 91 -27.41 -11.66 1.87
CA GLU A 91 -27.21 -12.71 0.87
C GLU A 91 -25.95 -12.48 0.04
N GLY A 92 -25.70 -11.23 -0.38
CA GLY A 92 -24.47 -10.85 -1.08
C GLY A 92 -23.20 -11.07 -0.24
N GLU A 93 -23.23 -10.71 1.06
CA GLU A 93 -22.13 -10.98 1.98
C GLU A 93 -21.86 -12.47 2.16
N ASN A 94 -22.92 -13.27 2.31
CA ASN A 94 -22.80 -14.72 2.47
C ASN A 94 -22.30 -15.41 1.20
N TRP A 95 -22.73 -14.95 0.02
CA TRP A 95 -22.18 -15.38 -1.26
C TRP A 95 -20.67 -15.11 -1.32
N LEU A 96 -20.21 -13.91 -0.92
CA LEU A 96 -18.81 -13.51 -1.07
C LEU A 96 -17.89 -14.34 -0.19
N LYS A 97 -18.32 -14.62 1.04
CA LYS A 97 -17.62 -15.53 1.94
C LYS A 97 -17.46 -16.92 1.32
N ARG A 98 -18.55 -17.48 0.79
CA ARG A 98 -18.54 -18.80 0.13
C ARG A 98 -17.68 -18.80 -1.14
N TYR A 99 -17.70 -17.72 -1.92
CA TYR A 99 -16.88 -17.59 -3.12
C TYR A 99 -15.39 -17.54 -2.79
N ILE A 100 -14.99 -16.74 -1.79
CA ILE A 100 -13.59 -16.67 -1.35
C ILE A 100 -13.14 -18.03 -0.83
N GLU A 101 -13.96 -18.72 -0.04
CA GLU A 101 -13.68 -20.08 0.42
C GLU A 101 -13.50 -21.06 -0.75
N TYR A 102 -14.41 -21.02 -1.73
CA TYR A 102 -14.33 -21.82 -2.94
C TYR A 102 -13.01 -21.58 -3.70
N CYS A 103 -12.65 -20.31 -3.93
CA CYS A 103 -11.40 -19.94 -4.60
C CYS A 103 -10.15 -20.41 -3.84
N ARG A 104 -10.16 -20.34 -2.49
CA ARG A 104 -9.03 -20.77 -1.66
C ARG A 104 -8.79 -22.28 -1.71
N VAL A 105 -9.87 -23.07 -1.81
CA VAL A 105 -9.80 -24.53 -1.84
C VAL A 105 -9.45 -25.04 -3.24
N HIS A 106 -10.11 -24.52 -4.28
CA HIS A 106 -10.07 -25.10 -5.63
C HIS A 106 -9.00 -24.49 -6.53
N CYS A 107 -8.54 -23.27 -6.24
CA CYS A 107 -7.61 -22.56 -7.12
C CYS A 107 -6.24 -22.34 -6.45
N ARG A 108 -5.20 -22.88 -7.08
CA ARG A 108 -3.79 -22.66 -6.73
C ARG A 108 -3.05 -22.16 -7.97
N PRO A 109 -3.16 -20.86 -8.29
CA PRO A 109 -2.59 -20.33 -9.49
C PRO A 109 -1.06 -20.40 -9.47
N GLN A 110 -0.47 -20.62 -10.63
CA GLN A 110 0.97 -20.56 -10.82
C GLN A 110 1.32 -19.46 -11.81
N LEU A 111 2.49 -18.84 -11.62
CA LEU A 111 2.99 -17.81 -12.52
C LEU A 111 3.33 -18.40 -13.88
N SER A 112 2.85 -17.77 -14.95
CA SER A 112 3.27 -18.11 -16.32
C SER A 112 4.71 -17.65 -16.59
N ASP A 113 5.43 -18.34 -17.48
CA ASP A 113 6.82 -17.99 -17.82
C ASP A 113 6.97 -16.57 -18.38
N SER A 114 5.98 -16.13 -19.17
CA SER A 114 5.94 -14.77 -19.70
C SER A 114 5.78 -13.73 -18.60
N ALA A 115 4.87 -13.98 -17.64
CA ALA A 115 4.66 -13.13 -16.48
C ALA A 115 5.89 -13.12 -15.55
N ALA A 116 6.58 -14.26 -15.39
CA ALA A 116 7.82 -14.34 -14.63
C ALA A 116 8.94 -13.49 -15.24
N THR A 117 9.08 -13.51 -16.56
CA THR A 117 10.05 -12.69 -17.30
C THR A 117 9.73 -11.20 -17.16
N MET A 118 8.45 -10.83 -17.30
CA MET A 118 8.00 -9.45 -17.10
C MET A 118 8.31 -8.95 -15.68
N LEU A 119 8.04 -9.77 -14.66
CA LEU A 119 8.24 -9.43 -13.26
C LEU A 119 9.73 -9.25 -12.92
N GLN A 120 10.62 -10.11 -13.45
CA GLN A 120 12.07 -9.96 -13.31
C GLN A 120 12.56 -8.62 -13.90
N ASN A 121 12.14 -8.32 -15.14
CA ASN A 121 12.53 -7.09 -15.83
C ASN A 121 12.07 -5.83 -15.07
N ASN A 122 10.82 -5.83 -14.57
CA ASN A 122 10.29 -4.70 -13.81
C ASN A 122 10.98 -4.55 -12.45
N TYR A 123 11.26 -5.65 -11.75
CA TYR A 123 11.95 -5.60 -10.46
C TYR A 123 13.35 -4.99 -10.57
N VAL A 124 14.12 -5.40 -11.59
CA VAL A 124 15.46 -4.84 -11.85
C VAL A 124 15.38 -3.35 -12.17
N LYS A 125 14.41 -2.94 -13.00
CA LYS A 125 14.17 -1.51 -13.33
C LYS A 125 13.86 -0.69 -12.09
N ILE A 126 12.94 -1.15 -11.24
CA ILE A 126 12.57 -0.46 -10.00
C ILE A 126 13.81 -0.31 -9.09
N ARG A 127 14.62 -1.37 -8.95
CA ARG A 127 15.83 -1.31 -8.11
C ARG A 127 16.90 -0.38 -8.68
N GLN A 128 17.05 -0.33 -10.01
CA GLN A 128 17.97 0.58 -10.69
C GLN A 128 17.55 2.04 -10.52
N GLN A 129 16.26 2.33 -10.72
CA GLN A 129 15.71 3.67 -10.55
C GLN A 129 15.91 4.20 -9.12
N MET A 130 15.64 3.38 -8.10
CA MET A 130 15.85 3.81 -6.71
C MET A 130 17.32 4.05 -6.37
N ARG A 131 18.25 3.28 -6.95
CA ARG A 131 19.70 3.53 -6.79
C ARG A 131 20.13 4.84 -7.44
N GLN A 132 19.60 5.15 -8.62
CA GLN A 132 19.87 6.43 -9.29
C GLN A 132 19.35 7.59 -8.45
N GLN A 133 18.12 7.49 -7.94
CA GLN A 133 17.54 8.49 -7.04
C GLN A 133 18.37 8.67 -5.77
N ALA A 134 18.79 7.59 -5.11
CA ALA A 134 19.64 7.69 -3.91
C ALA A 134 21.01 8.37 -4.20
N ASN A 135 21.58 8.15 -5.38
CA ASN A 135 22.85 8.78 -5.77
C ASN A 135 22.69 10.26 -6.14
N GLU A 136 21.56 10.64 -6.75
CA GLU A 136 21.28 12.01 -7.17
C GLU A 136 20.80 12.89 -6.01
N SER A 137 19.95 12.35 -5.14
CA SER A 137 19.34 13.07 -4.01
C SER A 137 20.17 13.00 -2.74
N GLY A 138 21.15 12.08 -2.64
CA GLY A 138 21.92 11.83 -1.42
C GLY A 138 21.11 11.19 -0.27
N GLU A 139 19.79 11.12 -0.38
CA GLU A 139 18.88 10.53 0.60
C GLU A 139 18.42 9.13 0.17
N SER A 140 18.56 8.18 1.09
CA SER A 140 18.04 6.83 0.90
C SER A 140 16.53 6.80 1.16
N THR A 141 15.78 6.11 0.30
CA THR A 141 14.35 5.89 0.52
C THR A 141 14.11 5.17 1.84
N PRO A 142 13.12 5.59 2.67
CA PRO A 142 12.89 5.01 4.01
C PRO A 142 12.59 3.50 4.01
N ILE A 143 12.02 2.98 2.92
CA ILE A 143 11.62 1.57 2.79
C ILE A 143 12.52 0.88 1.76
N PRO A 144 13.44 -0.01 2.16
CA PRO A 144 14.33 -0.70 1.23
C PRO A 144 13.57 -1.74 0.39
N ILE A 145 13.80 -1.73 -0.93
CA ILE A 145 13.26 -2.75 -1.85
C ILE A 145 14.08 -4.03 -1.70
N THR A 146 13.50 -5.01 -1.02
CA THR A 146 14.12 -6.32 -0.75
C THR A 146 13.49 -7.43 -1.61
N VAL A 147 14.06 -8.63 -1.56
CA VAL A 147 13.48 -9.82 -2.21
C VAL A 147 12.07 -10.12 -1.67
N ARG A 148 11.75 -9.70 -0.44
CA ARG A 148 10.40 -9.85 0.13
C ARG A 148 9.34 -9.10 -0.67
N GLN A 149 9.69 -7.94 -1.24
CA GLN A 149 8.77 -7.18 -2.07
C GLN A 149 8.53 -7.87 -3.42
N LEU A 150 9.53 -8.60 -3.93
CA LEU A 150 9.33 -9.45 -5.10
C LEU A 150 8.35 -10.59 -4.79
N GLU A 151 8.55 -11.28 -3.66
CA GLU A 151 7.63 -12.32 -3.19
C GLU A 151 6.22 -11.78 -2.95
N ALA A 152 6.11 -10.54 -2.43
CA ALA A 152 4.82 -9.86 -2.24
C ALA A 152 4.09 -9.65 -3.57
N ILE A 153 4.78 -9.15 -4.60
CA ILE A 153 4.19 -8.96 -5.94
C ILE A 153 3.74 -10.30 -6.52
N ILE A 154 4.53 -11.37 -6.38
CA ILE A 154 4.14 -12.72 -6.82
C ILE A 154 2.86 -13.18 -6.09
N ARG A 155 2.81 -13.05 -4.76
CA ARG A 155 1.62 -13.39 -3.96
C ARG A 155 0.39 -12.59 -4.39
N LEU A 156 0.56 -11.32 -4.73
CA LEU A 156 -0.52 -10.45 -5.20
C LEU A 156 -1.02 -10.89 -6.59
N SER A 157 -0.12 -11.15 -7.53
CA SER A 157 -0.48 -11.64 -8.87
C SER A 157 -1.21 -12.98 -8.81
N GLU A 158 -0.73 -13.91 -8.00
CA GLU A 158 -1.42 -15.19 -7.73
C GLU A 158 -2.78 -14.97 -7.07
N SER A 159 -2.89 -14.03 -6.12
CA SER A 159 -4.18 -13.72 -5.47
C SER A 159 -5.18 -13.11 -6.44
N LEU A 160 -4.75 -12.24 -7.36
CA LEU A 160 -5.60 -11.68 -8.41
C LEU A 160 -6.08 -12.75 -9.40
N ALA A 161 -5.20 -13.65 -9.82
CA ALA A 161 -5.58 -14.80 -10.65
C ALA A 161 -6.57 -15.71 -9.92
N LYS A 162 -6.36 -15.94 -8.61
CA LYS A 162 -7.25 -16.73 -7.75
C LYS A 162 -8.64 -16.13 -7.64
N MET A 163 -8.75 -14.80 -7.53
CA MET A 163 -10.04 -14.10 -7.49
C MET A 163 -10.84 -14.26 -8.79
N ARG A 164 -10.14 -14.41 -9.92
CA ARG A 164 -10.73 -14.71 -11.24
C ARG A 164 -10.91 -16.21 -11.51
N LEU A 165 -10.66 -17.08 -10.52
CA LEU A 165 -10.67 -18.54 -10.68
C LEU A 165 -9.73 -19.07 -11.80
N SER A 166 -8.70 -18.30 -12.15
CA SER A 166 -7.68 -18.71 -13.11
C SER A 166 -6.61 -19.55 -12.44
N SER A 167 -6.25 -20.69 -13.03
CA SER A 167 -5.14 -21.53 -12.59
C SER A 167 -3.76 -20.99 -12.98
N VAL A 168 -3.71 -19.93 -13.79
CA VAL A 168 -2.46 -19.32 -14.28
C VAL A 168 -2.49 -17.82 -14.05
N ALA A 169 -1.43 -17.29 -13.44
CA ALA A 169 -1.18 -15.87 -13.32
C ALA A 169 -0.46 -15.35 -14.58
N THR A 170 -1.22 -14.66 -15.41
CA THR A 170 -0.76 -13.95 -16.62
C THR A 170 -0.14 -12.58 -16.32
N GLU A 171 0.45 -11.97 -17.35
CA GLU A 171 1.06 -10.62 -17.31
C GLU A 171 0.10 -9.53 -16.85
N GLU A 172 -1.20 -9.66 -17.14
CA GLU A 172 -2.23 -8.73 -16.67
C GLU A 172 -2.27 -8.65 -15.14
N HIS A 173 -2.20 -9.81 -14.47
CA HIS A 173 -2.19 -9.86 -13.00
C HIS A 173 -0.90 -9.31 -12.42
N VAL A 174 0.23 -9.45 -13.12
CA VAL A 174 1.51 -8.83 -12.73
C VAL A 174 1.45 -7.32 -12.88
N THR A 175 0.89 -6.83 -13.98
CA THR A 175 0.71 -5.39 -14.22
C THR A 175 -0.16 -4.76 -13.14
N GLU A 176 -1.27 -5.40 -12.80
CA GLU A 176 -2.17 -4.90 -11.76
C GLU A 176 -1.54 -4.99 -10.36
N ALA A 177 -0.80 -6.07 -10.06
CA ALA A 177 -0.07 -6.19 -8.80
C ALA A 177 1.01 -5.10 -8.66
N LEU A 178 1.74 -4.78 -9.74
CA LEU A 178 2.70 -3.68 -9.77
C LEU A 178 2.01 -2.33 -9.60
N ARG A 179 0.85 -2.11 -10.22
CA ARG A 179 0.06 -0.89 -10.03
C ARG A 179 -0.34 -0.71 -8.56
N LEU A 180 -0.85 -1.77 -7.92
CA LEU A 180 -1.20 -1.75 -6.49
C LEU A 180 0.03 -1.51 -5.62
N PHE A 181 1.15 -2.16 -5.91
CA PHE A 181 2.40 -1.96 -5.18
C PHE A 181 2.92 -0.51 -5.28
N ASN A 182 2.81 0.10 -6.46
CA ASN A 182 3.23 1.48 -6.69
C ASN A 182 2.36 2.46 -5.90
N VAL A 183 1.03 2.29 -5.93
CA VAL A 183 0.07 3.17 -5.25
C VAL A 183 0.07 2.98 -3.72
N SER A 184 0.54 1.83 -3.23
CA SER A 184 0.61 1.54 -1.80
C SER A 184 2.02 1.81 -1.27
N THR A 185 2.92 0.84 -1.38
CA THR A 185 4.22 0.82 -0.74
C THR A 185 5.17 1.86 -1.31
N MET A 186 5.17 2.10 -2.63
CA MET A 186 6.05 3.14 -3.21
C MET A 186 5.56 4.56 -2.91
N ASP A 187 4.25 4.79 -2.97
CA ASP A 187 3.66 6.07 -2.58
C ASP A 187 3.87 6.33 -1.07
N ALA A 188 3.70 5.29 -0.24
CA ALA A 188 4.02 5.35 1.17
C ALA A 188 5.50 5.66 1.42
N ALA A 189 6.42 5.10 0.64
CA ALA A 189 7.85 5.38 0.77
C ALA A 189 8.23 6.81 0.36
N ARG A 190 7.47 7.44 -0.55
CA ARG A 190 7.69 8.81 -1.04
C ARG A 190 6.96 9.87 -0.21
N SER A 191 5.85 9.49 0.41
CA SER A 191 5.06 10.32 1.31
C SER A 191 5.93 10.78 2.48
N GLY A 192 6.00 12.10 2.69
CA GLY A 192 6.78 12.73 3.76
C GLY A 192 7.99 13.57 3.33
N ILE A 193 8.54 13.34 2.13
CA ILE A 193 9.66 14.16 1.59
C ILE A 193 9.38 14.60 0.14
N GLY A 194 8.67 13.79 -0.65
CA GLY A 194 8.50 14.02 -2.09
C GLY A 194 7.64 15.23 -2.48
N GLU A 195 6.61 15.58 -1.69
CA GLU A 195 5.79 16.78 -1.99
C GLU A 195 6.56 18.07 -1.74
N HIS A 196 7.45 18.10 -0.72
CA HIS A 196 8.28 19.26 -0.43
C HIS A 196 9.35 19.52 -1.48
N MET A 197 9.91 18.49 -2.14
CA MET A 197 10.86 18.74 -3.24
C MET A 197 10.20 19.40 -4.45
N ASN A 198 8.96 19.02 -4.80
CA ASN A 198 8.23 19.68 -5.87
C ASN A 198 7.85 21.12 -5.49
N LEU A 199 7.37 21.34 -4.27
CA LEU A 199 7.07 22.68 -3.75
C LEU A 199 8.30 23.58 -3.65
N ASN A 200 9.45 23.05 -3.21
CA ASN A 200 10.70 23.81 -3.15
C ASN A 200 11.25 24.12 -4.54
N THR A 201 11.07 23.22 -5.51
CA THR A 201 11.51 23.47 -6.90
C THR A 201 10.64 24.54 -7.56
N GLU A 202 9.31 24.47 -7.37
CA GLU A 202 8.39 25.50 -7.85
C GLU A 202 8.57 26.84 -7.12
N MET A 203 8.80 26.83 -5.80
CA MET A 203 9.13 28.03 -5.04
C MET A 203 10.47 28.63 -5.43
N ALA A 204 11.51 27.82 -5.66
CA ALA A 204 12.81 28.32 -6.14
C ALA A 204 12.72 28.91 -7.56
N GLN A 205 11.87 28.35 -8.42
CA GLN A 205 11.58 28.90 -9.74
C GLN A 205 10.78 30.21 -9.64
N ALA A 206 9.80 30.28 -8.74
CA ALA A 206 9.01 31.48 -8.47
C ALA A 206 9.87 32.60 -7.84
N GLU A 207 10.73 32.29 -6.87
CA GLU A 207 11.68 33.23 -6.27
C GLU A 207 12.67 33.78 -7.30
N ASN A 208 13.19 32.93 -8.19
CA ASN A 208 14.07 33.38 -9.27
C ASN A 208 13.35 34.27 -10.29
N GLN A 209 12.07 34.02 -10.58
CA GLN A 209 11.26 34.92 -11.40
C GLN A 209 10.97 36.26 -10.71
N ILE A 210 10.71 36.25 -9.40
CA ILE A 210 10.47 37.47 -8.62
C ILE A 210 11.75 38.30 -8.51
N LYS A 211 12.91 37.68 -8.23
CA LYS A 211 14.22 38.37 -8.19
C LYS A 211 14.62 38.95 -9.55
N ARG A 212 14.24 38.32 -10.66
CA ARG A 212 14.44 38.87 -12.02
C ARG A 212 13.52 40.05 -12.34
N ARG A 213 12.32 40.12 -11.74
CA ARG A 213 11.38 41.23 -11.93
C ARG A 213 11.59 42.38 -10.97
N MET A 214 12.08 42.10 -9.76
CA MET A 214 12.48 43.09 -8.77
C MET A 214 13.93 43.51 -9.00
N GLY A 215 14.17 44.13 -10.15
CA GLY A 215 15.43 44.79 -10.46
C GLY A 215 15.92 45.61 -9.27
N ILE A 216 17.16 45.34 -8.89
CA ILE A 216 17.92 45.98 -7.84
C ILE A 216 17.83 47.50 -8.03
N GLY A 217 17.13 48.16 -7.11
CA GLY A 217 17.31 49.58 -6.86
C GLY A 217 18.59 49.77 -6.06
N SER A 218 19.67 50.10 -6.77
CA SER A 218 20.81 50.87 -6.26
C SER A 218 21.51 51.51 -7.45
#